data_AF-A0A259JXQ8-F1
#
_entry.id   AF-A0A259JXQ8-F1
#
_cell.length_a   1.000
_cell.length_b   1.000
_cell.length_c   1.000
_cell.angle_alpha   90.00
_cell.angle_beta   90.00
_cell.angle_gamma   90.00
#
_symmetry.space_group_name_H-M   'P 1'
#
loop_
_entity.id
_entity.type
_entity.pdbx_description
1 polymer ?
#
loop_
_entity_poly.entity_id
_entity_poly.type
_entity_poly.pdbx_seq_one_letter_code
_entity_poly.pdbx_strand_id
1 'polypeptide(L)'
;MEVTTLRHDVSTDGRRATVSFASDWRDDAARRDFTINALYADPATLEISDWFGGLDDLAARRVRFIGDAHQRIREDHLRILRYFRFQARFGAQIDAASEQTCRDLAHTLKGLSRERVAMELLALLALPDPSPTVERMAGLGVIDVVLPEAGRCGLEALRALVAAEQAAGVEASPLRRLAALLPPSPAVAETVAARLRLSRSQRARLIAAAGRLDSDRENPRALAYAEGVDSAVDRLLLTSVDPAAVLGWQVPDLPLKGGEIVANGVGAGPEVARTLREVERRWIGEGFPARERVLELLSEVLSDR
;
A
#
# COMPACT_ATOMS: atom_id res chain seq x y z
N MET A 1 9.40 15.00 -20.99
CA MET A 1 9.98 16.26 -20.50
C MET A 1 8.83 17.13 -20.05
N GLU A 2 8.75 17.47 -18.77
CA GLU A 2 7.74 18.39 -18.24
C GLU A 2 8.42 19.73 -17.99
N VAL A 3 7.87 20.81 -18.55
CA VAL A 3 8.45 22.17 -18.48
C VAL A 3 7.47 23.07 -17.73
N THR A 4 7.94 23.71 -16.65
CA THR A 4 7.14 24.61 -15.82
C THR A 4 7.83 25.97 -15.72
N THR A 5 7.10 27.05 -15.98
CA THR A 5 7.59 28.42 -15.82
C THR A 5 7.80 28.76 -14.34
N LEU A 6 8.83 29.57 -14.05
CA LEU A 6 9.09 30.11 -12.71
C LEU A 6 7.88 30.91 -12.20
N ARG A 7 7.59 30.78 -10.92
CA ARG A 7 6.41 31.42 -10.31
C ARG A 7 6.62 31.83 -8.86
N HIS A 8 5.87 32.83 -8.41
CA HIS A 8 5.69 33.19 -7.00
C HIS A 8 4.21 33.02 -6.60
N ASP A 9 3.98 32.58 -5.36
CA ASP A 9 2.64 32.39 -4.80
C ASP A 9 2.17 33.69 -4.10
N VAL A 10 1.15 34.36 -4.64
CA VAL A 10 0.71 35.71 -4.20
C VAL A 10 -0.25 35.64 -2.99
N SER A 11 -0.95 34.52 -2.82
CA SER A 11 -1.86 34.26 -1.69
C SER A 11 -2.32 32.79 -1.73
N THR A 12 -2.49 32.19 -0.55
CA THR A 12 -3.01 30.83 -0.38
C THR A 12 -4.31 30.86 0.41
N ASP A 13 -5.43 30.68 -0.28
CA ASP A 13 -6.66 30.18 0.34
C ASP A 13 -7.07 28.90 -0.42
N GLY A 14 -6.61 27.75 0.07
CA GLY A 14 -6.90 26.44 -0.50
C GLY A 14 -6.44 26.22 -1.96
N ARG A 15 -7.31 25.62 -2.80
CA ARG A 15 -6.99 25.11 -4.15
C ARG A 15 -6.66 26.19 -5.21
N ARG A 16 -6.76 27.47 -4.89
CA ARG A 16 -6.44 28.57 -5.81
C ARG A 16 -5.29 29.38 -5.23
N ALA A 17 -4.07 28.92 -5.51
CA ALA A 17 -2.93 29.82 -5.43
C ALA A 17 -3.07 30.83 -6.58
N THR A 18 -3.12 32.12 -6.27
CA THR A 18 -2.90 33.14 -7.29
C THR A 18 -1.42 33.10 -7.64
N VAL A 19 -1.13 32.52 -8.80
CA VAL A 19 0.22 32.37 -9.30
C VAL A 19 0.56 33.63 -10.10
N SER A 20 1.70 34.24 -9.81
CA SER A 20 2.30 35.19 -10.76
C SER A 20 3.68 34.70 -11.17
N PHE A 21 4.11 35.08 -12.37
CA PHE A 21 5.38 34.61 -12.91
C PHE A 21 6.54 35.28 -12.17
N ALA A 22 7.48 34.48 -11.69
CA ALA A 22 8.71 34.97 -11.10
C ALA A 22 9.74 35.16 -12.22
N SER A 23 10.54 36.23 -12.12
CA SER A 23 11.68 36.46 -13.01
C SER A 23 13.00 35.92 -12.45
N ASP A 24 13.02 35.53 -11.17
CA ASP A 24 14.20 35.04 -10.44
C ASP A 24 14.02 33.59 -9.99
N TRP A 25 15.05 32.78 -10.20
CA TRP A 25 15.13 31.39 -9.75
C TRP A 25 15.08 31.28 -8.22
N ARG A 26 15.65 32.26 -7.51
CA ARG A 26 15.64 32.29 -6.04
C ARG A 26 14.22 32.36 -5.47
N ASP A 27 13.34 33.12 -6.12
CA ASP A 27 11.94 33.27 -5.70
C ASP A 27 11.16 31.97 -5.93
N ASP A 28 11.40 31.29 -7.05
CA ASP A 28 10.82 29.97 -7.32
C ASP A 28 11.33 28.90 -6.35
N ALA A 29 12.60 29.00 -5.96
CA ALA A 29 13.20 28.14 -4.94
C ALA A 29 12.57 28.38 -3.56
N ALA A 30 12.29 29.63 -3.19
CA ALA A 30 11.76 30.03 -1.89
C ALA A 30 10.36 29.46 -1.58
N ARG A 31 9.52 29.26 -2.61
CA ARG A 31 8.16 28.71 -2.46
C ARG A 31 8.11 27.19 -2.34
N ARG A 32 9.23 26.50 -2.52
CA ARG A 32 9.30 25.03 -2.41
C ARG A 32 9.15 24.58 -0.96
N ASP A 33 8.90 23.30 -0.79
CA ASP A 33 8.63 22.72 0.52
C ASP A 33 9.90 22.58 1.36
N PHE A 34 10.92 21.91 0.82
CA PHE A 34 12.13 21.55 1.53
C PHE A 34 13.39 22.07 0.83
N THR A 35 14.42 22.37 1.61
CA THR A 35 15.72 22.88 1.13
C THR A 35 16.33 21.95 0.09
N ILE A 36 16.33 20.64 0.36
CA ILE A 36 16.82 19.60 -0.56
C ILE A 36 16.04 19.51 -1.88
N ASN A 37 14.80 20.02 -1.92
CA ASN A 37 13.96 20.02 -3.12
C ASN A 37 14.03 21.33 -3.91
N ALA A 38 14.81 22.31 -3.42
CA ALA A 38 14.99 23.63 -4.01
C ALA A 38 16.38 23.84 -4.63
N LEU A 39 17.01 22.74 -5.04
CA LEU A 39 18.24 22.72 -5.82
C LEU A 39 17.91 22.77 -7.31
N TYR A 40 18.67 23.55 -8.06
CA TYR A 40 18.56 23.67 -9.51
C TYR A 40 19.91 23.35 -10.13
N ALA A 41 19.90 22.64 -11.26
CA ALA A 41 21.13 22.28 -11.95
C ALA A 41 21.07 22.82 -13.38
N ASP A 42 22.13 23.50 -13.80
CA ASP A 42 22.30 23.88 -15.19
C ASP A 42 22.61 22.62 -16.03
N PRO A 43 21.84 22.32 -17.09
CA PRO A 43 21.97 21.06 -17.81
C PRO A 43 23.24 20.97 -18.68
N ALA A 44 23.91 22.09 -18.97
CA ALA A 44 25.11 22.12 -19.80
C ALA A 44 26.40 22.09 -18.96
N THR A 45 26.44 22.88 -17.89
CA THR A 45 27.60 23.03 -17.02
C THR A 45 27.56 22.11 -15.81
N LEU A 46 26.39 21.57 -15.46
CA LEU A 46 26.11 20.80 -14.24
C LEU A 46 26.31 21.60 -12.95
N GLU A 47 26.40 22.93 -13.04
CA GLU A 47 26.47 23.81 -11.87
C GLU A 47 25.16 23.73 -11.07
N ILE A 48 25.29 23.60 -9.75
CA ILE A 48 24.14 23.54 -8.83
C ILE A 48 23.95 24.90 -8.19
N SER A 49 22.77 25.50 -8.39
CA SER A 49 22.33 26.68 -7.66
C SER A 49 21.57 26.26 -6.40
N ASP A 50 22.07 26.72 -5.25
CA ASP A 50 21.50 26.48 -3.93
C ASP A 50 21.40 27.81 -3.15
N TRP A 51 20.18 28.26 -2.87
CA TRP A 51 19.93 29.49 -2.14
C TRP A 51 19.55 29.29 -0.66
N PHE A 52 19.34 28.03 -0.23
CA PHE A 52 18.75 27.72 1.08
C PHE A 52 19.52 26.66 1.88
N GLY A 53 20.70 26.25 1.40
CA GLY A 53 21.56 25.27 2.04
C GLY A 53 21.06 23.84 1.86
N GLY A 54 20.39 23.55 0.73
CA GLY A 54 19.91 22.21 0.40
C GLY A 54 21.03 21.19 0.21
N LEU A 55 22.21 21.59 -0.27
CA LEU A 55 23.37 20.70 -0.41
C LEU A 55 23.90 20.25 0.97
N ASP A 56 24.01 21.18 1.91
CA ASP A 56 24.45 20.88 3.29
C ASP A 56 23.41 20.01 4.01
N ASP A 57 22.12 20.33 3.88
CA ASP A 57 21.04 19.53 4.45
C ASP A 57 21.01 18.11 3.83
N LEU A 58 21.26 17.98 2.52
CA LEU A 58 21.34 16.68 1.85
C LEU A 58 22.55 15.87 2.34
N ALA A 59 23.73 16.49 2.47
CA ALA A 59 24.93 15.87 3.01
C ALA A 59 24.73 15.42 4.48
N ALA A 60 24.05 16.24 5.28
CA ALA A 60 23.69 15.93 6.66
C ALA A 60 22.48 14.98 6.78
N ARG A 61 21.85 14.59 5.66
CA ARG A 61 20.62 13.77 5.62
C ARG A 61 19.52 14.35 6.51
N ARG A 62 19.26 15.64 6.34
CA ARG A 62 18.27 16.43 7.07
C ARG A 62 17.19 16.90 6.10
N VAL A 63 15.93 16.68 6.46
CA VAL A 63 14.79 17.22 5.71
C VAL A 63 14.26 18.41 6.49
N ARG A 64 14.39 19.60 5.93
CA ARG A 64 14.04 20.87 6.61
C ARG A 64 13.21 21.75 5.69
N PHE A 65 12.21 22.42 6.26
CA PHE A 65 11.40 23.39 5.54
C PHE A 65 12.20 24.62 5.13
N ILE A 66 11.84 25.22 4.01
CA ILE A 66 12.36 26.54 3.61
C ILE A 66 11.64 27.62 4.42
N GLY A 67 12.38 28.43 5.16
CA GLY A 67 11.81 29.48 6.02
C GLY A 67 11.07 28.91 7.24
N ASP A 68 9.94 29.52 7.61
CA ASP A 68 9.14 29.11 8.76
C ASP A 68 8.23 27.91 8.44
N ALA A 69 8.40 26.81 9.17
CA ALA A 69 7.66 25.56 8.96
C ALA A 69 6.15 25.72 9.16
N HIS A 70 5.71 26.54 10.13
CA HIS A 70 4.28 26.76 10.38
C HIS A 70 3.62 27.45 9.17
N GLN A 71 4.25 28.51 8.65
CA GLN A 71 3.78 29.20 7.46
C GLN A 71 3.77 28.27 6.25
N ARG A 72 4.86 27.52 6.02
CA ARG A 72 4.91 26.57 4.90
C ARG A 72 3.79 25.52 4.99
N ILE A 73 3.53 24.94 6.16
CA ILE A 73 2.47 23.94 6.29
C ILE A 73 1.08 24.57 6.16
N ARG A 74 0.88 25.82 6.57
CA ARG A 74 -0.42 26.52 6.39
C ARG A 74 -0.75 26.79 4.91
N GLU A 75 0.25 27.04 4.09
CA GLU A 75 0.07 27.23 2.64
C GLU A 75 -0.42 25.94 1.94
N ASP A 76 0.11 24.79 2.34
CA ASP A 76 -0.35 23.48 1.87
C ASP A 76 -0.12 22.42 2.95
N HIS A 77 -1.20 22.05 3.65
CA HIS A 77 -1.13 21.07 4.74
C HIS A 77 -0.62 19.70 4.29
N LEU A 78 -0.66 19.38 2.98
CA LEU A 78 -0.09 18.13 2.45
C LEU A 78 1.42 18.02 2.70
N ARG A 79 2.09 19.16 2.93
CA ARG A 79 3.52 19.22 3.26
C ARG A 79 3.88 18.41 4.52
N ILE A 80 2.95 18.17 5.44
CA ILE A 80 3.16 17.27 6.58
C ILE A 80 3.43 15.84 6.08
N LEU A 81 2.57 15.28 5.22
CA LEU A 81 2.76 13.92 4.69
C LEU A 81 3.99 13.82 3.81
N ARG A 82 4.25 14.87 3.02
CA ARG A 82 5.48 14.97 2.22
C ARG A 82 6.71 14.94 3.13
N TYR A 83 6.72 15.69 4.22
CA TYR A 83 7.84 15.70 5.18
C TYR A 83 8.16 14.29 5.65
N PHE A 84 7.18 13.51 6.10
CA PHE A 84 7.40 12.13 6.53
C PHE A 84 7.92 11.22 5.40
N ARG A 85 7.39 11.37 4.18
CA ARG A 85 7.88 10.60 3.03
C ARG A 85 9.33 10.94 2.68
N PHE A 86 9.68 12.23 2.61
CA PHE A 86 11.04 12.67 2.31
C PHE A 86 12.00 12.31 3.44
N GLN A 87 11.58 12.47 4.70
CA GLN A 87 12.36 12.04 5.86
C GLN A 87 12.64 10.54 5.77
N ALA A 88 11.64 9.71 5.49
CA ALA A 88 11.82 8.26 5.42
C ALA A 88 12.77 7.84 4.30
N ARG A 89 12.81 8.61 3.21
CA ARG A 89 13.64 8.32 2.04
C ARG A 89 15.07 8.83 2.15
N PHE A 90 15.26 10.05 2.65
CA PHE A 90 16.54 10.76 2.62
C PHE A 90 17.08 11.09 4.01
N GLY A 91 16.20 11.24 4.99
CA GLY A 91 16.53 11.64 6.35
C GLY A 91 17.31 10.56 7.12
N ALA A 92 18.21 11.00 7.98
CA ALA A 92 18.83 10.20 9.03
C ALA A 92 18.69 10.88 10.40
N GLN A 93 18.71 12.21 10.43
CA GLN A 93 18.48 13.00 11.64
C GLN A 93 17.03 13.53 11.66
N ILE A 94 16.42 13.49 12.84
CA ILE A 94 15.10 14.10 13.08
C ILE A 94 15.29 15.58 13.38
N ASP A 95 14.57 16.42 12.65
CA ASP A 95 14.42 17.82 13.02
C ASP A 95 13.22 17.98 13.98
N ALA A 96 13.52 18.08 15.27
CA ALA A 96 12.50 18.15 16.31
C ALA A 96 11.57 19.37 16.14
N ALA A 97 12.09 20.48 15.59
CA ALA A 97 11.27 21.66 15.32
C ALA A 97 10.22 21.37 14.23
N SER A 98 10.64 20.77 13.11
CA SER A 98 9.71 20.37 12.04
C SER A 98 8.68 19.34 12.52
N GLU A 99 9.08 18.35 13.34
CA GLU A 99 8.13 17.37 13.88
C GLU A 99 7.13 17.99 14.86
N GLN A 100 7.57 18.94 15.70
CA GLN A 100 6.66 19.68 16.58
C GLN A 100 5.63 20.47 15.77
N THR A 101 6.05 21.18 14.72
CA THR A 101 5.11 21.87 13.82
C THR A 101 4.14 20.88 13.14
N CYS A 102 4.62 19.71 12.73
CA CYS A 102 3.75 18.67 12.16
C CYS A 102 2.70 18.17 13.16
N ARG A 103 3.08 18.00 14.44
CA ARG A 103 2.14 17.65 15.53
C ARG A 103 1.08 18.73 15.71
N ASP A 104 1.49 19.98 15.85
CA ASP A 104 0.59 21.10 16.11
C ASP A 104 -0.45 21.27 14.99
N LEU A 105 -0.06 21.00 13.74
CA LEU A 105 -0.89 21.18 12.56
C LEU A 105 -1.50 19.87 12.02
N ALA A 106 -1.29 18.71 12.66
CA ALA A 106 -1.79 17.42 12.18
C ALA A 106 -3.31 17.41 11.91
N HIS A 107 -4.08 18.07 12.78
CA HIS A 107 -5.54 18.17 12.68
C HIS A 107 -6.02 18.85 11.38
N THR A 108 -5.21 19.71 10.78
CA THR A 108 -5.54 20.44 9.54
C THR A 108 -5.62 19.53 8.32
N LEU A 109 -5.02 18.33 8.38
CA LEU A 109 -5.07 17.32 7.32
C LEU A 109 -6.50 16.85 7.01
N LYS A 110 -7.46 17.04 7.94
CA LYS A 110 -8.89 16.71 7.73
C LYS A 110 -9.49 17.45 6.52
N GLY A 111 -9.00 18.64 6.21
CA GLY A 111 -9.49 19.48 5.12
C GLY A 111 -8.91 19.15 3.73
N LEU A 112 -7.96 18.21 3.64
CA LEU A 112 -7.30 17.89 2.37
C LEU A 112 -8.14 16.96 1.48
N SER A 113 -7.89 17.06 0.17
CA SER A 113 -8.37 16.07 -0.80
C SER A 113 -7.81 14.69 -0.46
N ARG A 114 -8.70 13.70 -0.43
CA ARG A 114 -8.37 12.34 -0.01
C ARG A 114 -7.50 11.62 -1.03
N GLU A 115 -7.61 11.97 -2.30
CA GLU A 115 -6.74 11.51 -3.38
C GLU A 115 -5.28 11.92 -3.11
N ARG A 116 -5.04 13.19 -2.75
CA ARG A 116 -3.69 13.69 -2.44
C ARG A 116 -3.10 13.01 -1.20
N VAL A 117 -3.94 12.81 -0.17
CA VAL A 117 -3.54 12.06 1.03
C VAL A 117 -3.18 10.61 0.68
N ALA A 118 -4.00 9.95 -0.14
CA ALA A 118 -3.75 8.58 -0.58
C ALA A 118 -2.45 8.46 -1.38
N MET A 119 -2.16 9.40 -2.27
CA MET A 119 -0.91 9.42 -3.05
C MET A 119 0.32 9.48 -2.14
N GLU A 120 0.36 10.41 -1.18
CA GLU A 120 1.51 10.54 -0.28
C GLU A 120 1.62 9.34 0.68
N LEU A 121 0.49 8.82 1.18
CA LEU A 121 0.47 7.63 2.04
C LEU A 121 0.97 6.39 1.30
N LEU A 122 0.48 6.12 0.10
CA LEU A 122 0.92 4.97 -0.70
C LEU A 122 2.39 5.12 -1.13
N ALA A 123 2.83 6.34 -1.45
CA ALA A 123 4.23 6.59 -1.78
C ALA A 123 5.17 6.41 -0.58
N LEU A 124 4.73 6.74 0.64
CA LEU A 124 5.45 6.40 1.88
C LEU A 124 5.52 4.89 2.08
N LEU A 125 4.38 4.18 1.95
CA LEU A 125 4.31 2.74 2.14
C LEU A 125 5.10 1.93 1.09
N ALA A 126 5.43 2.54 -0.05
CA ALA A 126 6.29 1.97 -1.09
C ALA A 126 7.79 1.97 -0.75
N LEU A 127 8.24 2.73 0.27
CA LEU A 127 9.65 2.82 0.64
C LEU A 127 10.18 1.50 1.22
N PRO A 128 11.49 1.20 1.22
CA PRO A 128 12.02 -0.08 1.69
C PRO A 128 11.51 -0.52 3.09
N ASP A 129 11.57 0.38 4.07
CA ASP A 129 10.97 0.20 5.39
C ASP A 129 10.27 1.49 5.87
N PRO A 130 8.94 1.59 5.77
CA PRO A 130 8.18 2.74 6.25
C PRO A 130 7.85 2.65 7.74
N SER A 131 8.05 1.51 8.40
CA SER A 131 7.50 1.20 9.73
C SER A 131 7.92 2.22 10.80
N PRO A 132 9.22 2.61 10.91
CA PRO A 132 9.63 3.59 11.90
C PRO A 132 8.98 4.96 11.68
N THR A 133 8.76 5.34 10.42
CA THR A 133 8.14 6.62 10.07
C THR A 133 6.65 6.63 10.35
N VAL A 134 5.94 5.55 10.03
CA VAL A 134 4.51 5.42 10.33
C VAL A 134 4.27 5.41 11.85
N GLU A 135 5.17 4.79 12.63
CA GLU A 135 5.13 4.85 14.10
C GLU A 135 5.34 6.25 14.65
N ARG A 136 6.30 7.02 14.09
CA ARG A 136 6.47 8.43 14.46
C ARG A 136 5.24 9.26 14.09
N MET A 137 4.66 9.05 12.91
CA MET A 137 3.41 9.71 12.51
C MET A 137 2.27 9.41 13.48
N ALA A 138 2.17 8.18 14.00
CA ALA A 138 1.19 7.82 15.02
C ALA A 138 1.46 8.55 16.35
N GLY A 139 2.72 8.58 16.82
CA GLY A 139 3.11 9.31 18.03
C GLY A 139 2.91 10.84 17.97
N LEU A 140 2.78 11.39 16.75
CA LEU A 140 2.49 12.80 16.48
C LEU A 140 1.00 13.07 16.18
N GLY A 141 0.14 12.04 16.21
CA GLY A 141 -1.30 12.16 15.94
C GLY A 141 -1.68 12.34 14.46
N VAL A 142 -0.72 12.14 13.55
CA VAL A 142 -0.94 12.29 12.09
C VAL A 142 -1.75 11.11 11.56
N ILE A 143 -1.42 9.88 11.99
CA ILE A 143 -2.12 8.66 11.59
C ILE A 143 -3.59 8.70 12.01
N ASP A 144 -3.89 9.18 13.21
CA ASP A 144 -5.26 9.31 13.73
C ASP A 144 -6.16 10.19 12.84
N VAL A 145 -5.56 11.09 12.05
CA VAL A 145 -6.30 11.99 11.15
C VAL A 145 -6.46 11.39 9.75
N VAL A 146 -5.43 10.72 9.22
CA VAL A 146 -5.42 10.23 7.83
C VAL A 146 -5.92 8.79 7.69
N LEU A 147 -5.67 7.97 8.71
CA LEU A 147 -5.98 6.55 8.76
C LEU A 147 -6.34 6.14 10.22
N PRO A 148 -7.45 6.65 10.79
CA PRO A 148 -7.85 6.38 12.18
C PRO A 148 -8.09 4.90 12.50
N GLU A 149 -8.32 4.06 11.48
CA GLU A 149 -8.46 2.61 11.62
C GLU A 149 -7.12 1.92 11.93
N ALA A 150 -6.00 2.62 11.71
CA ALA A 150 -4.69 2.14 12.11
C ALA A 150 -4.53 2.25 13.62
N GLY A 151 -4.61 1.11 14.28
CA GLY A 151 -4.29 0.97 15.70
C GLY A 151 -2.88 0.45 15.93
N ARG A 152 -2.51 0.28 17.21
CA ARG A 152 -1.22 -0.31 17.62
C ARG A 152 -0.93 -1.65 16.93
N CYS A 153 -1.93 -2.52 16.86
CA CYS A 153 -1.81 -3.82 16.19
C CYS A 153 -1.47 -3.67 14.70
N GLY A 154 -1.98 -2.63 14.03
CA GLY A 154 -1.68 -2.35 12.62
C GLY A 154 -0.23 -1.91 12.42
N LEU A 155 0.32 -1.11 13.33
CA LEU A 155 1.74 -0.70 13.31
C LEU A 155 2.67 -1.90 13.51
N GLU A 156 2.35 -2.76 14.49
CA GLU A 156 3.08 -4.01 14.74
C GLU A 156 2.99 -4.95 13.53
N ALA A 157 1.80 -5.08 12.92
CA ALA A 157 1.59 -5.88 11.72
C ALA A 157 2.36 -5.36 10.50
N LEU A 158 2.44 -4.03 10.31
CA LEU A 158 3.25 -3.43 9.24
C LEU A 158 4.72 -3.80 9.41
N ARG A 159 5.26 -3.68 10.63
CA ARG A 159 6.66 -4.03 10.92
C ARG A 159 6.94 -5.51 10.66
N ALA A 160 6.04 -6.40 11.10
CA ALA A 160 6.14 -7.84 10.85
C ALA A 160 6.07 -8.16 9.34
N LEU A 161 5.16 -7.51 8.62
CA LEU A 161 5.02 -7.67 7.18
C LEU A 161 6.29 -7.26 6.42
N VAL A 162 6.90 -6.12 6.76
CA VAL A 162 8.13 -5.66 6.09
C VAL A 162 9.25 -6.68 6.26
N ALA A 163 9.40 -7.26 7.46
CA ALA A 163 10.37 -8.32 7.70
C ALA A 163 10.05 -9.59 6.89
N ALA A 164 8.76 -9.98 6.80
CA ALA A 164 8.33 -11.14 6.01
C ALA A 164 8.56 -10.95 4.50
N GLU A 165 8.27 -9.76 3.96
CA GLU A 165 8.54 -9.41 2.56
C GLU A 165 10.03 -9.54 2.23
N GLN A 166 10.91 -9.02 3.10
CA GLN A 166 12.37 -9.10 2.94
C GLN A 166 12.87 -10.54 3.03
N ALA A 167 12.39 -11.32 4.00
CA ALA A 167 12.79 -12.70 4.18
C ALA A 167 12.37 -13.60 3.00
N ALA A 168 11.17 -13.37 2.44
CA ALA A 168 10.66 -14.10 1.30
C ALA A 168 11.15 -13.58 -0.06
N GLY A 169 11.89 -12.45 -0.09
CA GLY A 169 12.32 -11.81 -1.33
C GLY A 169 11.17 -11.29 -2.20
N VAL A 170 10.02 -10.97 -1.59
CA VAL A 170 8.83 -10.48 -2.28
C VAL A 170 8.87 -8.96 -2.37
N GLU A 171 8.64 -8.41 -3.56
CA GLU A 171 8.62 -6.96 -3.77
C GLU A 171 7.58 -6.26 -2.87
N ALA A 172 7.95 -5.12 -2.30
CA ALA A 172 7.08 -4.31 -1.45
C ALA A 172 5.81 -3.89 -2.20
N SER A 173 4.66 -4.07 -1.55
CA SER A 173 3.37 -3.64 -2.10
C SER A 173 2.72 -2.60 -1.18
N PRO A 174 2.53 -1.34 -1.64
CA PRO A 174 1.89 -0.31 -0.82
C PRO A 174 0.48 -0.68 -0.35
N LEU A 175 -0.27 -1.43 -1.16
CA LEU A 175 -1.63 -1.87 -0.80
C LEU A 175 -1.62 -2.99 0.22
N ARG A 176 -0.69 -3.94 0.12
CA ARG A 176 -0.50 -4.99 1.14
C ARG A 176 -0.11 -4.37 2.47
N ARG A 177 0.83 -3.40 2.45
CA ARG A 177 1.25 -2.66 3.64
C ARG A 177 0.14 -1.77 4.21
N LEU A 178 -0.70 -1.19 3.35
CA LEU A 178 -1.92 -0.51 3.80
C LEU A 178 -2.90 -1.50 4.46
N ALA A 179 -3.06 -2.71 3.92
CA ALA A 179 -3.90 -3.75 4.53
C ALA A 179 -3.38 -4.21 5.90
N ALA A 180 -2.06 -4.22 6.10
CA ALA A 180 -1.44 -4.54 7.39
C ALA A 180 -1.81 -3.52 8.46
N LEU A 181 -1.90 -2.24 8.09
CA LEU A 181 -2.32 -1.16 8.99
C LEU A 181 -3.81 -1.23 9.36
N LEU A 182 -4.62 -2.00 8.62
CA LEU A 182 -6.07 -2.11 8.85
C LEU A 182 -6.43 -3.39 9.61
N PRO A 183 -7.55 -3.39 10.36
CA PRO A 183 -8.15 -4.62 10.86
C PRO A 183 -8.41 -5.62 9.71
N PRO A 184 -8.34 -6.95 9.95
CA PRO A 184 -8.69 -7.97 8.97
C PRO A 184 -10.21 -7.99 8.72
N SER A 185 -10.71 -6.96 8.06
CA SER A 185 -12.12 -6.77 7.76
C SER A 185 -12.30 -6.17 6.36
N PRO A 186 -12.85 -6.95 5.42
CA PRO A 186 -13.21 -6.48 4.08
C PRO A 186 -14.07 -5.21 4.10
N ALA A 187 -15.01 -5.09 5.05
CA ALA A 187 -15.90 -3.93 5.16
C ALA A 187 -15.17 -2.64 5.60
N VAL A 188 -14.19 -2.76 6.50
CA VAL A 188 -13.35 -1.63 6.91
C VAL A 188 -12.44 -1.21 5.74
N ALA A 189 -11.80 -2.18 5.08
CA ALA A 189 -10.96 -1.92 3.91
C ALA A 189 -11.74 -1.23 2.77
N GLU A 190 -12.98 -1.65 2.54
CA GLU A 190 -13.89 -1.05 1.56
C GLU A 190 -14.18 0.43 1.88
N THR A 191 -14.47 0.72 3.15
CA THR A 191 -14.73 2.08 3.64
C THR A 191 -13.49 2.96 3.47
N VAL A 192 -12.32 2.43 3.84
CA VAL A 192 -11.04 3.14 3.71
C VAL A 192 -10.69 3.39 2.25
N ALA A 193 -10.84 2.39 1.37
CA ALA A 193 -10.59 2.51 -0.06
C ALA A 193 -11.50 3.56 -0.70
N ALA A 194 -12.78 3.59 -0.31
CA ALA A 194 -13.73 4.61 -0.77
C ALA A 194 -13.32 6.01 -0.30
N ARG A 195 -12.98 6.16 0.99
CA ARG A 195 -12.55 7.43 1.58
C ARG A 195 -11.29 7.95 0.91
N LEU A 196 -10.29 7.10 0.68
CA LEU A 196 -9.03 7.42 0.02
C LEU A 196 -9.14 7.53 -1.51
N ARG A 197 -10.34 7.29 -2.08
CA ARG A 197 -10.61 7.42 -3.51
C ARG A 197 -9.68 6.55 -4.37
N LEU A 198 -9.37 5.35 -3.87
CA LEU A 198 -8.53 4.38 -4.57
C LEU A 198 -9.20 3.93 -5.88
N SER A 199 -8.38 3.57 -6.87
CA SER A 199 -8.87 3.01 -8.12
C SER A 199 -9.61 1.68 -7.91
N ARG A 200 -10.39 1.23 -8.89
CA ARG A 200 -11.12 -0.05 -8.81
C ARG A 200 -10.19 -1.23 -8.52
N SER A 201 -9.04 -1.29 -9.16
CA SER A 201 -8.05 -2.37 -8.96
C SER A 201 -7.38 -2.29 -7.59
N GLN A 202 -7.03 -1.08 -7.13
CA GLN A 202 -6.46 -0.87 -5.80
C GLN A 202 -7.43 -1.24 -4.69
N ARG A 203 -8.71 -0.84 -4.85
CA ARG A 203 -9.81 -1.19 -3.94
C ARG A 203 -9.99 -2.70 -3.84
N ALA A 204 -10.13 -3.39 -4.97
CA ALA A 204 -10.30 -4.85 -4.99
C ALA A 204 -9.14 -5.58 -4.29
N ARG A 205 -7.90 -5.20 -4.57
CA ARG A 205 -6.73 -5.79 -3.93
C ARG A 205 -6.66 -5.53 -2.42
N LEU A 206 -6.99 -4.31 -1.98
CA LEU A 206 -7.00 -3.98 -0.55
C LEU A 206 -8.05 -4.81 0.21
N ILE A 207 -9.25 -4.98 -0.35
CA ILE A 207 -10.33 -5.79 0.24
C ILE A 207 -9.92 -7.26 0.32
N ALA A 208 -9.35 -7.81 -0.75
CA ALA A 208 -8.89 -9.20 -0.79
C ALA A 208 -7.83 -9.46 0.29
N ALA A 209 -6.84 -8.57 0.41
CA ALA A 209 -5.82 -8.64 1.45
C ALA A 209 -6.39 -8.48 2.88
N ALA A 210 -7.40 -7.63 3.06
CA ALA A 210 -8.11 -7.48 4.33
C ALA A 210 -9.03 -8.67 4.67
N GLY A 211 -9.34 -9.52 3.70
CA GLY A 211 -10.07 -10.77 3.90
C GLY A 211 -9.28 -11.85 4.63
N ARG A 212 -7.99 -11.63 4.92
CA ARG A 212 -7.11 -12.59 5.60
C ARG A 212 -7.74 -13.24 6.82
N LEU A 213 -7.56 -14.55 6.94
CA LEU A 213 -8.03 -15.38 8.05
C LEU A 213 -6.87 -16.19 8.62
N ASP A 214 -6.97 -16.59 9.90
CA ASP A 214 -5.95 -17.47 10.50
C ASP A 214 -5.91 -18.86 9.83
N SER A 215 -7.01 -19.30 9.22
CA SER A 215 -7.09 -20.55 8.45
C SER A 215 -6.34 -20.49 7.11
N ASP A 216 -6.01 -19.29 6.61
CA ASP A 216 -5.25 -19.13 5.35
C ASP A 216 -3.87 -19.81 5.43
N ARG A 217 -3.38 -20.02 6.66
CA ARG A 217 -2.09 -20.63 6.98
C ARG A 217 -2.09 -22.15 6.80
N GLU A 218 -3.26 -22.79 6.82
CA GLU A 218 -3.39 -24.25 6.83
C GLU A 218 -3.09 -24.87 5.46
N ASN A 219 -3.55 -24.22 4.38
CA ASN A 219 -3.35 -24.69 3.01
C ASN A 219 -3.11 -23.53 2.04
N PRO A 220 -1.85 -23.07 1.91
CA PRO A 220 -1.49 -21.97 1.01
C PRO A 220 -1.90 -22.18 -0.45
N ARG A 221 -1.84 -23.42 -0.96
CA ARG A 221 -2.23 -23.71 -2.34
C ARG A 221 -3.73 -23.69 -2.55
N ALA A 222 -4.52 -24.17 -1.58
CA ALA A 222 -5.96 -24.01 -1.59
C ALA A 222 -6.37 -22.53 -1.61
N LEU A 223 -5.69 -21.70 -0.81
CA LEU A 223 -5.89 -20.25 -0.81
C LEU A 223 -5.58 -19.65 -2.18
N ALA A 224 -4.43 -20.00 -2.78
CA ALA A 224 -4.05 -19.52 -4.11
C ALA A 224 -5.01 -19.99 -5.21
N TYR A 225 -5.57 -21.19 -5.10
CA TYR A 225 -6.61 -21.68 -6.01
C TYR A 225 -7.90 -20.86 -5.91
N ALA A 226 -8.35 -20.56 -4.68
CA ALA A 226 -9.61 -19.85 -4.45
C ALA A 226 -9.53 -18.34 -4.76
N GLU A 227 -8.42 -17.69 -4.41
CA GLU A 227 -8.28 -16.23 -4.39
C GLU A 227 -7.31 -15.70 -5.47
N GLY A 228 -6.58 -16.59 -6.13
CA GLY A 228 -5.47 -16.25 -7.00
C GLY A 228 -4.14 -16.09 -6.25
N VAL A 229 -3.03 -16.32 -6.97
CA VAL A 229 -1.67 -16.33 -6.40
C VAL A 229 -1.31 -15.00 -5.73
N ASP A 230 -1.56 -13.87 -6.37
CA ASP A 230 -1.22 -12.55 -5.81
C ASP A 230 -1.95 -12.26 -4.49
N SER A 231 -3.23 -12.62 -4.41
CA SER A 231 -4.06 -12.47 -3.20
C SER A 231 -3.59 -13.41 -2.09
N ALA A 232 -3.26 -14.65 -2.44
CA ALA A 232 -2.71 -15.61 -1.49
C ALA A 232 -1.36 -15.16 -0.94
N VAL A 233 -0.43 -14.69 -1.78
CA VAL A 233 0.85 -14.11 -1.34
C VAL A 233 0.60 -12.97 -0.37
N ASP A 234 -0.32 -12.05 -0.69
CA ASP A 234 -0.63 -10.92 0.18
C ASP A 234 -1.16 -11.40 1.55
N ARG A 235 -2.11 -12.34 1.59
CA ARG A 235 -2.73 -12.86 2.83
C ARG A 235 -1.77 -13.71 3.66
N LEU A 236 -0.93 -14.53 3.03
CA LEU A 236 0.09 -15.35 3.70
C LEU A 236 1.13 -14.46 4.39
N LEU A 237 1.66 -13.46 3.68
CA LEU A 237 2.61 -12.51 4.28
C LEU A 237 1.97 -11.70 5.43
N LEU A 238 0.71 -11.26 5.27
CA LEU A 238 -0.03 -10.56 6.32
C LEU A 238 -0.31 -11.43 7.56
N THR A 239 -0.27 -12.76 7.42
CA THR A 239 -0.39 -13.73 8.53
C THR A 239 0.96 -14.34 8.92
N SER A 240 2.07 -13.71 8.49
CA SER A 240 3.46 -14.12 8.76
C SER A 240 3.76 -15.57 8.34
N VAL A 241 3.17 -16.01 7.24
CA VAL A 241 3.45 -17.29 6.59
C VAL A 241 4.30 -17.05 5.35
N ASP A 242 5.33 -17.88 5.17
CA ASP A 242 6.17 -17.85 3.97
C ASP A 242 5.35 -18.26 2.73
N PRO A 243 5.24 -17.39 1.70
CA PRO A 243 4.49 -17.68 0.49
C PRO A 243 5.22 -18.61 -0.50
N ALA A 244 6.39 -19.17 -0.17
CA ALA A 244 7.18 -20.04 -1.05
C ALA A 244 6.37 -21.18 -1.72
N ALA A 245 5.35 -21.72 -1.05
CA ALA A 245 4.51 -22.78 -1.59
C ALA A 245 3.64 -22.37 -2.79
N VAL A 246 3.40 -21.06 -2.96
CA VAL A 246 2.55 -20.49 -4.02
C VAL A 246 3.32 -19.60 -4.99
N LEU A 247 4.50 -19.11 -4.62
CA LEU A 247 5.35 -18.32 -5.51
C LEU A 247 5.77 -19.15 -6.74
N GLY A 248 5.39 -18.68 -7.93
CA GLY A 248 5.65 -19.38 -9.19
C GLY A 248 4.85 -20.68 -9.37
N TRP A 249 3.93 -21.01 -8.46
CA TRP A 249 3.06 -22.16 -8.60
C TRP A 249 2.00 -21.89 -9.67
N GLN A 250 1.86 -22.82 -10.60
CA GLN A 250 0.79 -22.79 -11.60
C GLN A 250 -0.46 -23.42 -10.99
N VAL A 251 -1.50 -22.60 -10.83
CA VAL A 251 -2.79 -23.06 -10.31
C VAL A 251 -3.38 -24.07 -11.31
N PRO A 252 -3.61 -25.33 -10.91
CA PRO A 252 -4.14 -26.35 -11.80
C PRO A 252 -5.64 -26.13 -12.02
N ASP A 253 -6.12 -26.47 -13.22
CA ASP A 253 -7.55 -26.64 -13.46
C ASP A 253 -8.02 -27.98 -12.89
N LEU A 254 -9.23 -28.01 -12.33
CA LEU A 254 -9.87 -29.26 -11.90
C LEU A 254 -9.99 -30.20 -13.12
N PRO A 255 -9.35 -31.38 -13.12
CA PRO A 255 -9.33 -32.27 -14.27
C PRO A 255 -10.62 -33.12 -14.34
N LEU A 256 -11.78 -32.50 -14.14
CA LEU A 256 -13.10 -33.12 -14.19
C LEU A 256 -14.12 -32.12 -14.76
N LYS A 257 -14.87 -32.54 -15.79
CA LYS A 257 -15.95 -31.74 -16.39
C LYS A 257 -17.33 -32.28 -16.03
N GLY A 258 -18.33 -31.39 -15.98
CA GLY A 258 -19.71 -31.76 -15.66
C GLY A 258 -20.31 -32.83 -16.58
N GLY A 259 -19.91 -32.88 -17.86
CA GLY A 259 -20.35 -33.92 -18.79
C GLY A 259 -19.92 -35.32 -18.38
N GLU A 260 -18.79 -35.46 -17.70
CA GLU A 260 -18.29 -36.75 -17.20
C GLU A 260 -19.12 -37.23 -16.01
N ILE A 261 -19.62 -36.32 -15.18
CA ILE A 261 -20.52 -36.65 -14.07
C ILE A 261 -21.88 -37.13 -14.61
N VAL A 262 -22.39 -36.51 -15.68
CA VAL A 262 -23.62 -36.95 -16.36
C VAL A 262 -23.44 -38.34 -17.00
N ALA A 263 -22.29 -38.60 -17.61
CA ALA A 263 -21.96 -39.91 -18.18
C ALA A 263 -21.90 -41.03 -17.12
N ASN A 264 -21.63 -40.69 -15.85
CA ASN A 264 -21.65 -41.61 -14.71
C ASN A 264 -23.03 -41.75 -14.05
N GLY A 265 -24.12 -41.38 -14.74
CA GLY A 265 -25.49 -41.67 -14.32
C GLY A 265 -26.16 -40.61 -13.45
N VAL A 266 -25.53 -39.45 -13.24
CA VAL A 266 -26.17 -38.33 -12.54
C VAL A 266 -27.05 -37.53 -13.49
N GLY A 267 -28.31 -37.31 -13.12
CA GLY A 267 -29.24 -36.47 -13.88
C GLY A 267 -28.72 -35.05 -14.04
N ALA A 268 -28.73 -34.52 -15.26
CA ALA A 268 -28.31 -33.15 -15.53
C ALA A 268 -29.10 -32.16 -14.67
N GLY A 269 -28.41 -31.27 -13.95
CA GLY A 269 -29.06 -30.29 -13.07
C GLY A 269 -28.25 -29.96 -11.81
N PRO A 270 -28.91 -29.49 -10.74
CA PRO A 270 -28.26 -29.05 -9.48
C PRO A 270 -27.38 -30.14 -8.83
N GLU A 271 -27.71 -31.40 -9.08
CA GLU A 271 -26.99 -32.57 -8.62
C GLU A 271 -25.56 -32.64 -9.13
N VAL A 272 -25.34 -32.36 -10.42
CA VAL A 272 -24.00 -32.35 -11.04
C VAL A 272 -23.14 -31.28 -10.39
N ALA A 273 -23.69 -30.08 -10.17
CA ALA A 273 -22.98 -28.99 -9.52
C ALA A 273 -22.67 -29.28 -8.05
N ARG A 274 -23.48 -30.07 -7.35
CA ARG A 274 -23.21 -30.53 -5.97
C ARG A 274 -22.07 -31.54 -5.96
N THR A 275 -22.14 -32.56 -6.82
CA THR A 275 -21.09 -33.58 -6.92
C THR A 275 -19.76 -32.98 -7.33
N LEU A 276 -19.76 -32.07 -8.32
CA LEU A 276 -18.54 -31.39 -8.76
C LEU A 276 -17.88 -30.61 -7.62
N ARG A 277 -18.66 -29.86 -6.84
CA ARG A 277 -18.15 -29.10 -5.67
C ARG A 277 -17.61 -29.99 -4.56
N GLU A 278 -18.19 -31.17 -4.36
CA GLU A 278 -17.70 -32.12 -3.35
C GLU A 278 -16.38 -32.75 -3.78
N VAL A 279 -16.28 -33.19 -5.04
CA VAL A 279 -15.03 -33.71 -5.62
C VAL A 279 -13.94 -32.65 -5.60
N GLU A 280 -14.27 -31.41 -6.00
CA GLU A 280 -13.33 -30.28 -5.97
C GLU A 280 -12.82 -30.02 -4.55
N ARG A 281 -13.68 -30.05 -3.52
CA ARG A 281 -13.25 -29.87 -2.13
C ARG A 281 -12.29 -30.97 -1.68
N ARG A 282 -12.58 -32.24 -1.98
CA ARG A 282 -11.69 -33.37 -1.65
C ARG A 282 -10.37 -33.29 -2.43
N TRP A 283 -10.42 -32.92 -3.71
CA TRP A 283 -9.24 -32.72 -4.57
C TRP A 283 -8.31 -31.63 -4.04
N ILE A 284 -8.86 -30.49 -3.60
CA ILE A 284 -8.10 -29.43 -2.93
C ILE A 284 -7.51 -29.94 -1.59
N GLY A 285 -8.29 -30.68 -0.81
CA GLY A 285 -7.87 -31.26 0.47
C GLY A 285 -6.72 -32.28 0.34
N GLU A 286 -6.68 -33.05 -0.74
CA GLU A 286 -5.60 -34.00 -1.05
C GLU A 286 -4.38 -33.33 -1.73
N GLY A 287 -4.40 -32.00 -1.92
CA GLY A 287 -3.25 -31.27 -2.47
C GLY A 287 -3.13 -31.34 -3.98
N PHE A 288 -4.26 -31.30 -4.70
CA PHE A 288 -4.33 -31.28 -6.16
C PHE A 288 -3.75 -32.54 -6.83
N PRO A 289 -4.21 -33.75 -6.45
CA PRO A 289 -3.70 -34.98 -7.06
C PRO A 289 -4.07 -35.09 -8.55
N ALA A 290 -3.42 -36.05 -9.22
CA ALA A 290 -3.62 -36.31 -10.64
C ALA A 290 -5.04 -36.80 -10.98
N ARG A 291 -5.36 -36.80 -12.27
CA ARG A 291 -6.70 -37.10 -12.79
C ARG A 291 -7.22 -38.47 -12.36
N GLU A 292 -6.35 -39.48 -12.26
CA GLU A 292 -6.71 -40.83 -11.83
C GLU A 292 -7.38 -40.81 -10.45
N ARG A 293 -6.79 -40.08 -9.50
CA ARG A 293 -7.34 -39.92 -8.16
C ARG A 293 -8.65 -39.13 -8.16
N VAL A 294 -8.79 -38.14 -9.05
CA VAL A 294 -10.06 -37.38 -9.19
C VAL A 294 -11.21 -38.26 -9.65
N LEU A 295 -10.96 -39.26 -10.50
CA LEU A 295 -11.96 -40.23 -10.91
C LEU A 295 -12.36 -41.18 -9.77
N GLU A 296 -11.39 -41.60 -8.94
CA GLU A 296 -11.68 -42.36 -7.71
C GLU A 296 -12.55 -41.55 -6.74
N LEU A 297 -12.21 -40.28 -6.50
CA LEU A 297 -12.99 -39.36 -5.68
C LEU A 297 -14.42 -39.19 -6.22
N LEU A 298 -14.59 -39.13 -7.54
CA LEU A 298 -15.92 -39.10 -8.15
C LEU A 298 -16.71 -40.39 -7.84
N SER A 299 -16.10 -41.56 -7.99
CA SER A 299 -16.73 -42.84 -7.66
C SER A 299 -17.10 -42.95 -6.18
N GLU A 300 -16.22 -42.51 -5.27
CA GLU A 300 -16.48 -42.46 -3.82
C GLU A 300 -17.69 -41.57 -3.52
N VAL A 301 -17.73 -40.34 -4.05
CA VAL A 301 -18.84 -39.39 -3.83
C VAL A 301 -20.17 -39.89 -4.41
N LEU A 302 -20.13 -40.65 -5.50
CA LEU A 302 -21.32 -41.28 -6.07
C LEU A 302 -21.80 -42.50 -5.27
N SER A 303 -20.88 -43.19 -4.57
CA SER A 303 -21.18 -44.38 -3.75
C SER A 303 -21.65 -44.02 -2.34
N ASP A 304 -21.26 -42.86 -1.81
CA ASP A 304 -21.72 -42.30 -0.53
C ASP A 304 -23.20 -41.78 -0.58
N ARG A 305 -23.90 -41.96 -1.71
CA ARG A 305 -25.30 -41.55 -1.94
C ARG A 305 -26.24 -42.75 -1.93
#